data_AF-A0A0Z8LN86-F1
#
_entry.id   AF-A0A0Z8LN86-F1
#
_cell.length_a   1.000
_cell.length_b   1.000
_cell.length_c   1.000
_cell.angle_alpha   90.00
_cell.angle_beta   90.00
_cell.angle_gamma   90.00
#
_symmetry.space_group_name_H-M   'P 1'
#
loop_
_entity.id
_entity.type
_entity.pdbx_description
1 polymer ?
#
loop_
_entity_poly.entity_id
_entity_poly.type
_entity_poly.pdbx_seq_one_letter_code
_entity_poly.pdbx_strand_id
1 'polypeptide(L)'
;MMTTRIDIMKTFDTRSLPYRSMKNHWRILQKDSRKLSRNRFYSRTFGQTVTPREVVQKTLDFSNELKFYYELYQILLFHFQEMNSKYFFELLEDNLDLVNPAFKTVFKTFLKYKTYITNAMELPYSNAKLEATNKLIKDIKRQAFGFRNFTNFKTKIYIALNIKNERTNFVLSRC
;
A
#
# COMPACT_ATOMS: atom_id res chain seq x y z
N MET A 1 5.09 5.30 -6.89
CA MET A 1 6.32 4.50 -6.68
C MET A 1 6.38 3.24 -7.56
N MET A 2 5.39 2.34 -7.51
CA MET A 2 5.51 1.06 -8.22
C MET A 2 5.51 1.18 -9.75
N THR A 3 4.60 1.97 -10.31
CA THR A 3 4.52 2.24 -11.76
C THR A 3 5.82 2.88 -12.25
N THR A 4 6.24 3.98 -11.61
CA THR A 4 7.48 4.69 -11.91
C THR A 4 8.72 3.80 -11.84
N ARG A 5 8.83 2.94 -10.82
CA ARG A 5 9.92 1.95 -10.74
C ARG A 5 9.90 1.01 -11.94
N ILE A 6 8.73 0.56 -12.39
CA ILE A 6 8.61 -0.33 -13.56
C ILE A 6 9.02 0.41 -14.83
N ASP A 7 8.62 1.66 -14.98
CA ASP A 7 8.96 2.48 -16.15
C ASP A 7 10.47 2.70 -16.24
N ILE A 8 11.11 3.09 -15.12
CA ILE A 8 12.57 3.22 -15.01
C ILE A 8 13.24 1.86 -15.23
N MET A 9 12.73 0.78 -14.62
CA MET A 9 13.31 -0.56 -14.78
C MET A 9 13.31 -0.99 -16.26
N LYS A 10 12.27 -0.64 -17.04
CA LYS A 10 12.15 -1.01 -18.46
C LYS A 10 13.11 -0.26 -19.38
N THR A 11 13.75 0.83 -18.93
CA THR A 11 14.77 1.51 -19.73
C THR A 11 16.10 0.76 -19.77
N PHE A 12 16.33 -0.13 -18.80
CA PHE A 12 17.53 -0.97 -18.73
C PHE A 12 17.36 -2.29 -19.47
N ASP A 13 18.47 -2.85 -19.96
CA ASP A 13 18.47 -4.20 -20.53
C ASP A 13 18.02 -5.25 -19.51
N THR A 14 17.24 -6.23 -19.96
CA THR A 14 16.64 -7.26 -19.09
C THR A 14 17.63 -8.14 -18.35
N ARG A 15 18.85 -8.29 -18.86
CA ARG A 15 19.93 -9.08 -18.23
C ARG A 15 20.81 -8.24 -17.32
N SER A 16 20.72 -6.92 -17.43
CA SER A 16 21.50 -5.98 -16.63
C SER A 16 21.24 -6.12 -15.13
N LEU A 17 22.24 -5.75 -14.32
CA LEU A 17 22.11 -5.72 -12.86
C LEU A 17 21.05 -4.70 -12.40
N PRO A 18 20.98 -3.46 -12.95
CA PRO A 18 19.91 -2.50 -12.62
C PRO A 18 18.51 -3.09 -12.80
N TYR A 19 18.20 -3.67 -13.96
CA TYR A 19 16.91 -4.29 -14.22
C TYR A 19 16.57 -5.37 -13.18
N ARG A 20 17.48 -6.33 -12.98
CA ARG A 20 17.27 -7.46 -12.05
C ARG A 20 17.14 -6.98 -10.61
N SER A 21 17.92 -5.97 -10.20
CA SER A 21 17.86 -5.42 -8.83
C SER A 21 16.49 -4.82 -8.52
N MET A 22 15.98 -3.96 -9.42
CA MET A 22 14.67 -3.33 -9.29
C MET A 22 13.54 -4.36 -9.39
N LYS A 23 13.67 -5.37 -10.26
CA LYS A 23 12.68 -6.43 -10.46
C LYS A 23 12.60 -7.38 -9.29
N ASN A 24 13.72 -7.90 -8.80
CA ASN A 24 13.73 -8.97 -7.81
C ASN A 24 13.51 -8.45 -6.38
N HIS A 25 14.02 -7.25 -6.07
CA HIS A 25 13.94 -6.66 -4.73
C HIS A 25 12.82 -5.61 -4.59
N TRP A 26 11.83 -5.60 -5.50
CA TRP A 26 10.75 -4.60 -5.48
C TRP A 26 10.01 -4.51 -4.13
N ARG A 27 9.85 -5.64 -3.42
CA ARG A 27 9.20 -5.69 -2.09
C ARG A 27 10.02 -4.95 -1.03
N ILE A 28 11.35 -5.01 -1.12
CA ILE A 28 12.26 -4.32 -0.21
C ILE A 28 12.17 -2.80 -0.47
N LEU A 29 12.16 -2.38 -1.74
CA LEU A 29 12.04 -0.98 -2.14
C LEU A 29 10.70 -0.33 -1.73
N GLN A 30 9.63 -1.11 -1.63
CA GLN A 30 8.33 -0.59 -1.18
C GLN A 30 8.16 -0.61 0.34
N LYS A 31 8.99 -1.36 1.05
CA LYS A 31 8.87 -1.45 2.50
C LYS A 31 9.23 -0.10 3.12
N ASP A 32 8.54 0.23 4.20
CA ASP A 32 8.92 1.33 5.07
C ASP A 32 10.39 1.14 5.50
N SER A 33 11.21 2.14 5.19
CA SER A 33 12.65 2.16 5.44
C SER A 33 12.99 1.89 6.91
N ARG A 34 12.13 2.34 7.84
CA ARG A 34 12.27 2.15 9.29
C ARG A 34 12.04 0.70 9.73
N LYS A 35 11.30 -0.07 8.91
CA LYS A 35 10.90 -1.46 9.17
C LYS A 35 11.74 -2.46 8.35
N LEU A 36 12.79 -2.01 7.68
CA LEU A 36 13.74 -2.90 7.01
C LEU A 36 14.45 -3.77 8.04
N SER A 37 14.51 -5.08 7.78
CA SER A 37 15.20 -6.01 8.67
C SER A 37 16.70 -5.71 8.70
N ARG A 38 17.33 -5.90 9.86
CA ARG A 38 18.78 -5.85 10.02
C ARG A 38 19.46 -7.17 9.66
N ASN A 39 18.68 -8.24 9.48
CA ASN A 39 19.22 -9.56 9.17
C ASN A 39 19.81 -9.57 7.77
N ARG A 40 21.03 -10.11 7.66
CA ARG A 40 21.70 -10.31 6.38
C ARG A 40 21.10 -11.53 5.67
N PHE A 41 21.03 -11.47 4.36
CA PHE A 41 20.63 -12.59 3.51
C PHE A 41 21.47 -12.62 2.24
N TYR A 42 21.64 -13.81 1.66
CA TYR A 42 22.34 -13.94 0.38
C TYR A 42 21.45 -13.46 -0.78
N SER A 43 21.84 -12.37 -1.43
CA SER A 43 21.15 -11.87 -2.62
C SER A 43 21.76 -12.48 -3.88
N ARG A 44 21.01 -13.39 -4.53
CA ARG A 44 21.40 -13.96 -5.83
C ARG A 44 21.59 -12.91 -6.92
N THR A 45 20.88 -11.78 -6.82
CA THR A 45 20.99 -10.70 -7.81
C THR A 45 22.33 -9.98 -7.70
N PHE A 46 22.81 -9.75 -6.47
CA PHE A 46 24.07 -9.06 -6.20
C PHE A 46 25.26 -9.99 -5.95
N GLY A 47 25.04 -11.32 -5.97
CA GLY A 47 26.07 -12.33 -5.74
C GLY A 47 26.74 -12.26 -4.37
N GLN A 48 26.08 -11.68 -3.36
CA GLN A 48 26.70 -11.43 -2.06
C GLN A 48 25.67 -11.38 -0.92
N THR A 49 26.16 -11.54 0.31
CA THR A 49 25.35 -11.45 1.53
C THR A 49 25.16 -9.98 1.91
N VAL A 50 23.91 -9.50 1.84
CA VAL A 50 23.55 -8.10 2.05
C VAL A 50 22.42 -7.94 3.05
N THR A 51 22.32 -6.76 3.64
CA THR A 51 21.12 -6.33 4.37
C THR A 51 20.08 -5.76 3.40
N PRO A 52 18.78 -5.78 3.74
CA PRO A 52 17.74 -5.07 3.00
C PRO A 52 18.06 -3.59 2.75
N ARG A 53 18.73 -2.92 3.70
CA ARG A 53 19.14 -1.50 3.54
C ARG A 53 20.24 -1.34 2.50
N GLU A 54 21.25 -2.20 2.51
CA GLU A 54 22.28 -2.24 1.47
C GLU A 54 21.69 -2.53 0.09
N VAL A 55 20.67 -3.40 0.01
CA VAL A 55 19.94 -3.66 -1.24
C VAL A 55 19.26 -2.41 -1.76
N VAL A 56 18.56 -1.66 -0.90
CA VAL A 56 17.96 -0.37 -1.28
C VAL A 56 19.04 0.56 -1.81
N GLN A 57 20.09 0.82 -1.03
CA GLN A 57 21.16 1.76 -1.41
C GLN A 57 21.75 1.41 -2.78
N LYS A 58 22.24 0.18 -2.95
CA LYS A 58 22.83 -0.28 -4.22
C LYS A 58 21.86 -0.18 -5.40
N THR A 59 20.56 -0.36 -5.16
CA THR A 59 19.55 -0.28 -6.22
C THR A 59 19.26 1.18 -6.60
N LEU A 60 19.23 2.09 -5.62
CA LEU A 60 19.02 3.52 -5.87
C LEU A 60 20.23 4.17 -6.56
N ASP A 61 21.45 3.67 -6.31
CA ASP A 61 22.66 4.14 -6.96
C ASP A 61 22.65 3.96 -8.50
N PHE A 62 21.77 3.10 -9.04
CA PHE A 62 21.63 2.92 -10.49
C PHE A 62 20.84 4.02 -11.20
N SER A 63 20.05 4.82 -10.48
CA SER A 63 19.20 5.86 -11.10
C SER A 63 18.85 6.96 -10.11
N ASN A 64 19.30 8.18 -10.41
CA ASN A 64 18.95 9.39 -9.66
C ASN A 64 17.43 9.64 -9.65
N GLU A 65 16.76 9.33 -10.76
CA GLU A 65 15.31 9.44 -10.86
C GLU A 65 14.63 8.46 -9.89
N LEU A 66 15.07 7.19 -9.86
CA LEU A 66 14.52 6.21 -8.91
C LEU A 66 14.74 6.64 -7.46
N LYS A 67 15.93 7.17 -7.17
CA LYS A 67 16.29 7.69 -5.84
C LYS A 67 15.34 8.82 -5.41
N PHE A 68 15.11 9.81 -6.27
CA PHE A 68 14.17 10.90 -6.01
C PHE A 68 12.77 10.38 -5.65
N TYR A 69 12.19 9.50 -6.48
CA TYR A 69 10.85 8.98 -6.22
C TYR A 69 10.78 8.06 -4.99
N TYR A 70 11.85 7.32 -4.70
CA TYR A 70 11.93 6.51 -3.48
C TYR A 70 11.91 7.41 -2.24
N GLU A 71 12.77 8.43 -2.20
CA GLU A 71 12.87 9.35 -1.07
C GLU A 71 11.54 10.09 -0.84
N LEU A 72 10.95 10.66 -1.89
CA LEU A 72 9.66 11.32 -1.82
C LEU A 72 8.56 10.38 -1.30
N TYR A 73 8.52 9.14 -1.79
CA TYR A 73 7.57 8.13 -1.31
C TYR A 73 7.77 7.78 0.18
N GLN A 74 9.02 7.65 0.63
CA GLN A 74 9.32 7.31 2.03
C GLN A 74 8.95 8.46 2.98
N ILE A 75 9.18 9.72 2.60
CA ILE A 75 8.80 10.88 3.40
C ILE A 75 7.27 11.01 3.47
N LEU A 76 6.57 10.83 2.33
CA LEU A 76 5.10 10.78 2.33
C LEU A 76 4.56 9.66 3.22
N LEU A 77 5.15 8.46 3.14
CA LEU A 77 4.76 7.33 3.97
C LEU A 77 5.01 7.60 5.45
N PHE A 78 6.11 8.29 5.78
CA PHE A 78 6.43 8.70 7.15
C PHE A 78 5.37 9.64 7.71
N HIS A 79 5.09 10.77 7.04
CA HIS A 79 4.07 11.72 7.52
C HIS A 79 2.69 11.07 7.59
N PHE A 80 2.39 10.14 6.68
CA PHE A 80 1.14 9.41 6.73
C PHE A 80 1.01 8.52 7.97
N GLN A 81 2.07 7.79 8.34
CA GLN A 81 2.05 6.92 9.51
C GLN A 81 2.09 7.68 10.84
N GLU A 82 2.77 8.82 10.88
CA GLU A 82 2.82 9.69 12.07
C GLU A 82 1.59 10.62 12.17
N MET A 83 0.58 10.46 11.30
CA MET A 83 -0.63 11.27 11.26
C MET A 83 -0.37 12.78 11.12
N ASN A 84 0.75 13.15 10.51
CA ASN A 84 1.15 14.54 10.28
C ASN A 84 0.51 15.08 9.00
N SER A 85 -0.81 15.33 9.03
CA SER A 85 -1.61 15.76 7.87
C SER A 85 -1.06 17.02 7.21
N LYS A 86 -0.69 18.04 8.00
CA LYS A 86 -0.10 19.29 7.52
C LYS A 86 1.12 19.06 6.63
N TYR A 87 2.16 18.44 7.17
CA TYR A 87 3.41 18.17 6.43
C TYR A 87 3.21 17.21 5.26
N PHE A 88 2.27 16.26 5.38
CA PHE A 88 1.91 15.38 4.27
C PHE A 88 1.39 16.17 3.06
N PHE A 89 0.46 17.11 3.28
CA PHE A 89 -0.11 17.90 2.19
C PHE A 89 0.83 18.99 1.66
N GLU A 90 1.60 19.66 2.53
CA GLU A 90 2.65 20.61 2.09
C GLU A 90 3.62 19.92 1.13
N LEU A 91 4.09 18.71 1.47
CA LEU A 91 5.00 17.94 0.62
C LEU A 91 4.39 17.57 -0.74
N LEU A 92 3.08 17.31 -0.81
CA LEU A 92 2.40 17.03 -2.07
C LEU A 92 2.31 18.28 -2.96
N GLU A 93 2.01 19.43 -2.36
CA GLU A 93 1.88 20.72 -3.05
C GLU A 93 3.26 21.16 -3.60
N ASP A 94 4.30 21.10 -2.77
CA ASP A 94 5.68 21.50 -3.13
C ASP A 94 6.28 20.68 -4.28
N ASN A 95 5.88 19.40 -4.41
CA ASN A 95 6.43 18.48 -5.40
C ASN A 95 5.53 18.29 -6.64
N LEU A 96 4.38 18.97 -6.72
CA LEU A 96 3.36 18.71 -7.74
C LEU A 96 3.83 18.89 -9.19
N ASP A 97 4.76 19.82 -9.40
CA ASP A 97 5.32 20.12 -10.73
C ASP A 97 6.63 19.41 -11.04
N LEU A 98 7.27 18.83 -10.02
CA LEU A 98 8.53 18.07 -10.16
C LEU A 98 8.28 16.59 -10.49
N VAL A 99 7.12 16.06 -10.14
CA VAL A 99 6.80 14.64 -10.29
C VAL A 99 6.22 14.29 -11.67
N ASN A 100 6.43 13.05 -12.08
CA ASN A 100 5.87 12.49 -13.31
C ASN A 100 4.33 12.44 -13.30
N PRO A 101 3.69 12.22 -14.47
CA PRO A 101 2.24 12.19 -14.59
C PRO A 101 1.54 11.17 -13.66
N ALA A 102 2.19 10.02 -13.39
CA ALA A 102 1.63 9.00 -12.52
C ALA A 102 1.49 9.51 -11.07
N PHE A 103 2.55 10.10 -10.52
CA PHE A 103 2.49 10.73 -9.20
C PHE A 103 1.60 11.97 -9.20
N LYS A 104 1.65 12.81 -10.23
CA LYS A 104 0.81 14.01 -10.35
C LYS A 104 -0.68 13.68 -10.24
N THR A 105 -1.12 12.57 -10.85
CA THR A 105 -2.50 12.08 -10.76
C THR A 105 -2.88 11.68 -9.33
N VAL A 106 -1.99 10.95 -8.64
CA VAL A 106 -2.18 10.57 -7.24
C VAL A 106 -2.24 11.80 -6.34
N PHE A 107 -1.32 12.76 -6.53
CA PHE A 107 -1.24 13.98 -5.73
C PHE A 107 -2.50 14.83 -5.91
N LYS A 108 -2.96 15.05 -7.14
CA LYS A 108 -4.23 15.72 -7.42
C LYS A 108 -5.42 15.03 -6.75
N THR A 109 -5.42 13.69 -6.73
CA THR A 109 -6.48 12.92 -6.06
C THR A 109 -6.44 13.13 -4.55
N PHE A 110 -5.26 13.09 -3.93
CA PHE A 110 -5.11 13.33 -2.50
C PHE A 110 -5.50 14.75 -2.12
N LEU A 111 -5.09 15.75 -2.89
CA LEU A 111 -5.48 17.15 -2.68
C LEU A 111 -6.99 17.35 -2.84
N LYS A 112 -7.62 16.71 -3.84
CA LYS A 112 -9.08 16.73 -4.01
C LYS A 112 -9.83 16.19 -2.80
N TYR A 113 -9.30 15.14 -2.15
CA TYR A 113 -9.92 14.51 -0.98
C TYR A 113 -9.21 14.86 0.33
N LYS A 114 -8.55 16.03 0.40
CA LYS A 114 -7.74 16.49 1.54
C LYS A 114 -8.48 16.38 2.87
N THR A 115 -9.73 16.84 2.92
CA THR A 115 -10.57 16.78 4.13
C THR A 115 -10.79 15.36 4.62
N TYR A 116 -11.16 14.43 3.74
CA TYR A 116 -11.41 13.03 4.09
C TYR A 116 -10.14 12.30 4.55
N ILE A 117 -9.01 12.56 3.87
CA ILE A 117 -7.72 11.97 4.24
C ILE A 117 -7.25 12.52 5.59
N THR A 118 -7.40 13.83 5.83
CA THR A 118 -7.10 14.46 7.12
C THR A 118 -7.92 13.83 8.24
N ASN A 119 -9.24 13.70 8.03
CA ASN A 119 -10.12 13.01 8.99
C ASN A 119 -9.69 11.56 9.24
N ALA A 120 -9.23 10.84 8.21
CA ALA A 120 -8.75 9.47 8.37
C ALA A 120 -7.43 9.37 9.15
N MET A 121 -6.63 10.44 9.19
CA MET A 121 -5.38 10.51 9.96
C MET A 121 -5.64 10.90 11.42
N GLU A 122 -6.57 11.83 11.65
CA GLU A 122 -6.82 12.41 12.97
C GLU A 122 -7.82 11.61 13.80
N LEU A 123 -8.79 10.97 13.16
CA LEU A 123 -9.84 10.24 13.87
C LEU A 123 -9.42 8.81 14.21
N PRO A 124 -9.80 8.27 15.38
CA PRO A 124 -9.48 6.90 15.78
C PRO A 124 -10.33 5.83 15.08
N TYR A 125 -11.18 6.21 14.11
CA TYR A 125 -12.13 5.30 13.48
C TYR A 125 -11.44 4.35 12.51
N SER A 126 -11.51 3.05 12.82
CA SER A 126 -10.99 2.00 11.94
C SER A 126 -12.00 1.59 10.88
N ASN A 127 -11.54 1.46 9.63
CA ASN A 127 -12.30 0.86 8.53
C ASN A 127 -12.50 -0.68 8.70
N ALA A 128 -11.97 -1.29 9.76
CA ALA A 128 -12.01 -2.74 9.97
C ALA A 128 -13.43 -3.33 9.95
N LYS A 129 -14.42 -2.64 10.55
CA LYS A 129 -15.81 -3.11 10.56
C LYS A 129 -16.43 -3.15 9.16
N LEU A 130 -16.15 -2.12 8.35
CA LEU A 130 -16.62 -2.05 6.97
C LEU A 130 -15.92 -3.09 6.10
N GLU A 131 -14.59 -3.25 6.23
CA GLU A 131 -13.84 -4.29 5.50
C GLU A 131 -14.29 -5.71 5.86
N ALA A 132 -14.56 -5.98 7.13
CA ALA A 132 -15.09 -7.27 7.57
C ALA A 132 -16.45 -7.58 6.92
N THR A 133 -17.31 -6.57 6.82
CA THR A 133 -18.62 -6.68 6.15
C THR A 133 -18.45 -6.90 4.64
N ASN A 134 -17.58 -6.12 3.98
CA ASN A 134 -17.29 -6.26 2.55
C ASN A 134 -16.72 -7.64 2.22
N LYS A 135 -15.83 -8.18 3.05
CA LYS A 135 -15.28 -9.53 2.88
C LYS A 135 -16.39 -10.58 2.97
N LEU A 136 -17.26 -10.49 3.98
CA LEU A 136 -18.38 -11.41 4.15
C LEU A 136 -19.31 -11.41 2.92
N ILE A 137 -19.66 -10.22 2.41
CA ILE A 137 -20.49 -10.09 1.20
C ILE A 137 -19.80 -10.74 -0.01
N LYS A 138 -18.50 -10.49 -0.20
CA LYS A 138 -17.70 -11.08 -1.29
C LYS A 138 -17.64 -12.61 -1.17
N ASP A 139 -17.49 -13.14 0.04
CA ASP A 139 -17.44 -14.58 0.29
C ASP A 139 -18.79 -15.25 0.01
N ILE A 140 -19.91 -14.64 0.43
CA ILE A 140 -21.27 -15.11 0.09
C ILE A 140 -21.48 -15.14 -1.42
N LYS A 141 -21.08 -14.07 -2.12
CA LYS A 141 -21.19 -14.01 -3.59
C LYS A 141 -20.36 -15.10 -4.26
N ARG A 142 -19.15 -15.38 -3.76
CA ARG A 142 -18.25 -16.41 -4.30
C ARG A 142 -18.79 -17.82 -4.07
N GLN A 143 -19.29 -18.13 -2.87
CA GLN A 143 -19.84 -19.44 -2.52
C GLN A 143 -21.11 -19.78 -3.30
N ALA A 144 -21.94 -18.79 -3.61
CA ALA A 144 -23.16 -18.99 -4.37
C ALA A 144 -22.94 -19.08 -5.89
N PHE A 145 -21.69 -18.90 -6.37
CA PHE A 145 -21.38 -18.73 -7.81
C PHE A 145 -22.18 -17.60 -8.48
N GLY A 146 -22.55 -16.58 -7.70
CA GLY A 146 -23.42 -15.48 -8.13
C GLY A 146 -24.88 -15.67 -7.75
N PHE A 147 -25.65 -14.58 -7.79
CA PHE A 147 -27.08 -14.59 -7.50
C PHE A 147 -27.83 -14.09 -8.72
N ARG A 148 -28.86 -14.82 -9.16
CA ARG A 148 -29.73 -14.41 -10.26
C ARG A 148 -30.69 -13.28 -9.84
N ASN A 149 -31.08 -13.23 -8.57
CA ASN A 149 -31.99 -12.23 -8.01
C ASN A 149 -31.29 -11.43 -6.90
N PHE A 150 -31.27 -10.10 -7.05
CA PHE A 150 -30.64 -9.19 -6.09
C PHE A 150 -31.34 -9.18 -4.72
N THR A 151 -32.65 -9.36 -4.67
CA THR A 151 -33.42 -9.48 -3.42
C THR A 151 -32.94 -10.68 -2.62
N ASN A 152 -32.78 -11.84 -3.27
CA ASN A 152 -32.26 -13.05 -2.62
C ASN A 152 -30.83 -12.86 -2.10
N PHE A 153 -30.01 -12.10 -2.84
CA PHE A 153 -28.66 -11.75 -2.39
C PHE A 153 -28.69 -10.89 -1.12
N LYS A 154 -29.52 -9.83 -1.09
CA LYS A 154 -29.68 -9.00 0.12
C LYS A 154 -30.15 -9.83 1.30
N THR A 155 -31.18 -10.66 1.11
CA THR A 155 -31.72 -11.51 2.18
C THR A 155 -30.64 -12.43 2.74
N LYS A 156 -29.83 -13.06 1.89
CA LYS A 156 -28.73 -13.92 2.34
C LYS A 156 -27.67 -13.14 3.14
N ILE A 157 -27.33 -11.91 2.73
CA ILE A 157 -26.41 -11.05 3.46
C ILE A 157 -26.97 -10.71 4.84
N TYR A 158 -28.24 -10.28 4.92
CA TYR A 158 -28.87 -9.93 6.20
C TYR A 158 -28.92 -11.12 7.16
N ILE A 159 -29.30 -12.30 6.68
CA ILE A 159 -29.30 -13.54 7.49
C ILE A 159 -27.89 -13.83 8.02
N ALA A 160 -26.86 -13.77 7.16
CA ALA A 160 -25.49 -14.05 7.56
C ALA A 160 -24.95 -13.03 8.59
N LEU A 161 -25.30 -11.75 8.45
CA LEU A 161 -24.93 -10.71 9.41
C LEU A 161 -25.62 -10.92 10.76
N ASN A 162 -26.91 -11.25 10.76
CA ASN A 162 -27.66 -11.53 11.99
C ASN A 162 -27.09 -12.75 12.74
N ILE A 163 -26.83 -13.87 12.05
CA ILE A 163 -26.21 -15.06 12.66
C ILE A 163 -24.86 -14.72 13.28
N LYS A 164 -24.07 -13.87 12.63
CA LYS A 164 -22.76 -13.47 13.15
C LYS A 164 -22.89 -12.62 14.42
N ASN A 165 -23.85 -11.68 14.45
CA ASN A 165 -24.15 -10.85 15.61
C ASN A 165 -24.65 -11.67 16.81
N GLU A 166 -25.56 -12.63 16.56
CA GLU A 166 -26.07 -13.54 17.61
C GLU A 166 -24.94 -14.37 18.22
N ARG A 167 -24.04 -14.93 17.39
CA ARG A 167 -22.88 -15.68 17.87
C ARG A 167 -21.92 -14.83 18.71
N THR A 168 -21.67 -13.58 18.33
CA THR A 168 -20.81 -12.69 19.11
C THR A 168 -21.42 -12.31 20.46
N ASN A 169 -22.73 -12.05 20.50
CA ASN A 169 -23.43 -11.72 21.75
C ASN A 169 -23.39 -12.88 22.74
N PHE A 170 -23.58 -14.11 22.25
CA PHE A 170 -23.53 -15.32 23.07
C PHE A 170 -22.15 -15.60 23.67
N VAL A 171 -21.08 -15.21 22.98
CA VAL A 171 -19.70 -15.34 23.49
C VAL A 171 -19.41 -14.29 24.57
N LEU A 172 -19.93 -13.07 24.42
CA LEU A 172 -19.74 -11.98 25.39
C LEU A 172 -20.57 -12.18 26.67
N SER A 173 -21.72 -12.85 26.60
CA SER A 173 -22.58 -13.14 27.76
C SER A 173 -22.12 -14.32 28.62
N ARG A 174 -21.01 -14.97 28.28
CA ARG A 174 -20.44 -16.13 28.99
C ARG A 174 -19.19 -15.79 29.81
N CYS A 175 -18.78 -14.52 29.82
CA CYS A 175 -17.78 -13.95 30.71
C CYS A 175 -18.48 -13.18 31.83
#